data_AF-A0A1U7M0M9-F1
#
_entry.id   AF-A0A1U7M0M9-F1
#
_cell.length_a   1.000
_cell.length_b   1.000
_cell.length_c   1.000
_cell.angle_alpha   90.00
_cell.angle_beta   90.00
_cell.angle_gamma   90.00
#
_symmetry.space_group_name_H-M   'P 1'
#
loop_
_entity.id
_entity.type
_entity.pdbx_description
1 polymer ?
#
loop_
_entity_poly.entity_id
_entity_poly.type
_entity_poly.pdbx_seq_one_letter_code
_entity_poly.pdbx_strand_id
1 'polypeptide(L)'
;MGTITVMFLIMALGYVIGSINFFGVKFGASAILVTSLFFGHYGYEIPPLIGELGLVLFLAPIGLMAGDTFIRNIKRNGISFLLIAIITCVVAGTIISLSSVLFEIPLDLSLGLGTGALTSTAMLGSVTSLTTSALPSVGYGIAYPFGVIGVVLFVQLVPKFLKVDIDIENDKLSVHEPATVGKAFHKKDLIDFEPHGLFGIAIAIMIGTIIGSFKIPVGDKIVISLGNGGGSIIAGIMLGHFGNIGPINFVYDRSKLQLVRDFGLALFLMRSGLNAGAGFVEVVGDYGIKLFFIGVLMTFGTTSISFLLAYYIFKLPLFAALGTTTGSMTSAPSLGALLEVSKDERVSTYYAATQPVATIFLVFMPQLIYMIFGLL
;
A
#
# COMPACT_ATOMS: atom_id res chain seq x y z
N MET A 1 9.90 -31.34 -3.50
CA MET A 1 10.15 -30.57 -2.26
C MET A 1 8.85 -30.45 -1.50
N GLY A 2 8.87 -30.51 -0.16
CA GLY A 2 7.64 -30.32 0.64
C GLY A 2 7.15 -28.87 0.59
N THR A 3 5.85 -28.65 0.73
CA THR A 3 5.21 -27.32 0.68
C THR A 3 5.85 -26.33 1.66
N ILE A 4 6.10 -26.75 2.89
CA ILE A 4 6.76 -25.93 3.92
C ILE A 4 8.17 -25.52 3.47
N THR A 5 8.94 -26.47 2.93
CA THR A 5 10.28 -26.19 2.42
C THR A 5 10.25 -25.14 1.31
N VAL A 6 9.30 -25.26 0.37
CA VAL A 6 9.13 -24.30 -0.72
C VAL A 6 8.76 -22.92 -0.19
N MET A 7 7.84 -22.84 0.78
CA MET A 7 7.45 -21.58 1.39
C MET A 7 8.64 -20.86 2.03
N PHE A 8 9.41 -21.54 2.89
CA PHE A 8 10.56 -20.93 3.54
C PHE A 8 11.71 -20.65 2.58
N LEU A 9 11.88 -21.46 1.53
CA LEU A 9 12.86 -21.19 0.47
C LEU A 9 12.52 -19.91 -0.28
N ILE A 10 11.26 -19.76 -0.71
CA ILE A 10 10.78 -18.56 -1.39
C ILE A 10 10.94 -17.34 -0.48
N MET A 11 10.59 -17.45 0.80
CA MET A 11 10.73 -16.36 1.75
C MET A 11 12.21 -15.96 1.92
N ALA A 12 13.10 -16.93 2.12
CA ALA A 12 14.53 -16.70 2.26
C ALA A 12 15.12 -16.05 0.99
N LEU A 13 14.88 -16.65 -0.19
CA LEU A 13 15.35 -16.12 -1.46
C LEU A 13 14.76 -14.73 -1.76
N GLY A 14 13.47 -14.55 -1.50
CA GLY A 14 12.77 -13.27 -1.70
C GLY A 14 13.35 -12.16 -0.83
N TYR A 15 13.67 -12.42 0.44
CA TYR A 15 14.33 -11.42 1.28
C TYR A 15 15.78 -11.17 0.88
N VAL A 16 16.53 -12.21 0.46
CA VAL A 16 17.89 -12.03 -0.07
C VAL A 16 17.85 -11.14 -1.30
N ILE A 17 17.01 -11.45 -2.29
CA ILE A 17 16.83 -10.65 -3.51
C ILE A 17 16.35 -9.25 -3.18
N GLY A 18 15.38 -9.12 -2.28
CA GLY A 18 14.81 -7.85 -1.85
C GLY A 18 15.80 -6.94 -1.10
N SER A 19 16.85 -7.51 -0.53
CA SER A 19 17.92 -6.77 0.15
C SER A 19 19.00 -6.22 -0.80
N ILE A 20 19.07 -6.76 -2.03
CA ILE A 20 20.02 -6.29 -3.05
C ILE A 20 19.69 -4.84 -3.39
N ASN A 21 20.69 -3.98 -3.27
CA ASN A 21 20.59 -2.57 -3.61
C ASN A 21 20.89 -2.38 -5.10
N PHE A 22 19.90 -1.93 -5.86
CA PHE A 22 20.05 -1.58 -7.26
C PHE A 22 19.86 -0.06 -7.41
N PHE A 23 20.94 0.66 -7.76
CA PHE A 23 20.93 2.13 -7.88
C PHE A 23 20.36 2.91 -6.68
N GLY A 24 20.67 2.46 -5.44
CA GLY A 24 20.18 3.10 -4.21
C GLY A 24 18.80 2.59 -3.75
N VAL A 25 18.17 1.70 -4.51
CA VAL A 25 16.80 1.22 -4.27
C VAL A 25 16.81 -0.24 -3.83
N LYS A 26 16.04 -0.56 -2.79
CA LYS A 26 15.77 -1.94 -2.33
C LYS A 26 14.32 -2.30 -2.65
N PHE A 27 14.09 -3.51 -3.18
CA PHE A 27 12.75 -4.03 -3.48
C PHE A 27 11.99 -4.48 -2.23
N GLY A 28 12.71 -4.81 -1.15
CA GLY A 28 12.11 -5.24 0.12
C GLY A 28 11.26 -6.50 -0.01
N ALA A 29 10.21 -6.62 0.80
CA ALA A 29 9.34 -7.80 0.84
C ALA A 29 8.62 -8.08 -0.48
N SER A 30 8.47 -7.11 -1.38
CA SER A 30 7.86 -7.30 -2.71
C SER A 30 8.67 -8.25 -3.60
N ALA A 31 9.96 -8.44 -3.35
CA ALA A 31 10.77 -9.44 -4.04
C ALA A 31 10.32 -10.89 -3.74
N ILE A 32 9.58 -11.12 -2.64
CA ILE A 32 8.94 -12.40 -2.36
C ILE A 32 7.93 -12.72 -3.46
N LEU A 33 7.12 -11.75 -3.90
CA LEU A 33 6.15 -11.97 -4.99
C LEU A 33 6.85 -12.35 -6.29
N VAL A 34 7.94 -11.67 -6.67
CA VAL A 34 8.72 -11.99 -7.87
C VAL A 34 9.35 -13.39 -7.79
N THR A 35 9.89 -13.74 -6.62
CA THR A 35 10.41 -15.08 -6.37
C THR A 35 9.29 -16.11 -6.48
N SER A 36 8.12 -15.84 -5.89
CA SER A 36 6.95 -16.69 -5.97
C SER A 36 6.40 -16.84 -7.38
N LEU A 37 6.43 -15.80 -8.23
CA LEU A 37 6.07 -15.90 -9.65
C LEU A 37 6.93 -16.94 -10.36
N PHE A 38 8.24 -16.92 -10.12
CA PHE A 38 9.16 -17.91 -10.69
C PHE A 38 8.78 -19.32 -10.24
N PHE A 39 8.62 -19.56 -8.94
CA PHE A 39 8.23 -20.89 -8.44
C PHE A 39 6.83 -21.31 -8.93
N GLY A 40 5.88 -20.37 -9.02
CA GLY A 40 4.53 -20.63 -9.52
C GLY A 40 4.53 -21.04 -10.99
N HIS A 41 5.42 -20.48 -11.81
CA HIS A 41 5.61 -20.88 -13.20
C HIS A 41 6.04 -22.35 -13.33
N TYR A 42 6.81 -22.87 -12.37
CA TYR A 42 7.17 -24.30 -12.29
C TYR A 42 6.12 -25.17 -11.59
N GLY A 43 4.91 -24.65 -11.35
CA GLY A 43 3.78 -25.41 -10.82
C GLY A 43 3.79 -25.60 -9.31
N TYR A 44 4.58 -24.83 -8.55
CA TYR A 44 4.49 -24.86 -7.09
C TYR A 44 3.24 -24.10 -6.62
N GLU A 45 2.49 -24.71 -5.70
CA GLU A 45 1.29 -24.13 -5.12
C GLU A 45 1.26 -24.30 -3.60
N ILE A 46 0.55 -23.40 -2.92
CA ILE A 46 0.28 -23.49 -1.49
C ILE A 46 -1.21 -23.23 -1.22
N PRO A 47 -1.77 -23.72 -0.10
CA PRO A 47 -3.20 -23.57 0.19
C PRO A 47 -3.66 -22.10 0.18
N PRO A 48 -4.85 -21.78 -0.38
CA PRO A 48 -5.41 -20.42 -0.39
C PRO A 48 -5.46 -19.76 1.00
N LEU A 49 -5.77 -20.56 2.02
CA LEU A 49 -5.82 -20.14 3.42
C LEU A 49 -4.54 -19.41 3.87
N ILE A 50 -3.36 -19.79 3.38
CA ILE A 50 -2.10 -19.13 3.75
C ILE A 50 -2.07 -17.68 3.24
N GLY A 51 -2.58 -17.44 2.03
CA GLY A 51 -2.68 -16.10 1.46
C GLY A 51 -3.73 -15.24 2.16
N GLU A 52 -4.90 -15.83 2.47
CA GLU A 52 -5.97 -15.15 3.21
C GLU A 52 -5.52 -14.77 4.63
N LEU A 53 -4.86 -15.71 5.34
CA LEU A 53 -4.26 -15.47 6.64
C LEU A 53 -3.19 -14.37 6.56
N GLY A 54 -2.32 -14.44 5.54
CA GLY A 54 -1.31 -13.42 5.27
C GLY A 54 -1.93 -12.04 5.07
N LEU A 55 -3.01 -11.95 4.29
CA LEU A 55 -3.71 -10.71 3.99
C LEU A 55 -4.28 -10.05 5.25
N VAL A 56 -4.95 -10.80 6.12
CA VAL A 56 -5.54 -10.25 7.34
C VAL A 56 -4.47 -9.90 8.39
N LEU A 57 -3.41 -10.71 8.50
CA LEU A 57 -2.24 -10.42 9.35
C LEU A 57 -1.43 -9.23 8.85
N PHE A 58 -1.50 -8.92 7.56
CA PHE A 58 -0.90 -7.74 6.96
C PHE A 58 -1.75 -6.48 7.22
N LEU A 59 -3.07 -6.55 6.97
CA LEU A 59 -3.94 -5.38 6.98
C LEU A 59 -4.43 -4.96 8.38
N ALA A 60 -4.65 -5.90 9.31
CA ALA A 60 -5.10 -5.56 10.66
C ALA A 60 -4.08 -4.71 11.44
N PRO A 61 -2.77 -5.03 11.49
CA PRO A 61 -1.79 -4.18 12.16
C PRO A 61 -1.65 -2.80 11.50
N ILE A 62 -1.78 -2.72 10.16
CA ILE A 62 -1.82 -1.43 9.45
C ILE A 62 -2.96 -0.56 10.00
N GLY A 63 -4.15 -1.15 10.16
CA GLY A 63 -5.29 -0.45 10.73
C GLY A 63 -5.02 0.04 12.16
N LEU A 64 -4.53 -0.85 13.04
CA LEU A 64 -4.19 -0.50 14.43
C LEU A 64 -3.16 0.63 14.51
N MET A 65 -2.13 0.60 13.67
CA MET A 65 -1.11 1.65 13.58
C MET A 65 -1.63 2.97 12.98
N ALA A 66 -2.61 2.88 12.08
CA ALA A 66 -3.16 4.02 11.37
C ALA A 66 -4.23 4.76 12.19
N GLY A 67 -4.99 4.07 13.05
CA GLY A 67 -6.14 4.64 13.77
C GLY A 67 -5.86 5.98 14.49
N ASP A 68 -4.91 6.01 15.41
CA ASP A 68 -4.50 7.23 16.11
C ASP A 68 -3.82 8.25 15.17
N THR A 69 -2.94 7.76 14.27
CA THR A 69 -2.18 8.62 13.35
C THR A 69 -3.09 9.39 12.38
N PHE A 70 -4.07 8.71 11.79
CA PHE A 70 -4.97 9.25 10.79
C PHE A 70 -5.80 10.40 11.37
N ILE A 71 -6.43 10.19 12.53
CA ILE A 71 -7.26 11.22 13.17
C ILE A 71 -6.43 12.39 13.69
N ARG A 72 -5.25 12.12 14.27
CA ARG A 72 -4.34 13.19 14.68
C ARG A 72 -3.82 13.99 13.48
N ASN A 73 -3.48 13.33 12.38
CA ASN A 73 -3.00 14.00 11.15
C ASN A 73 -4.06 14.93 10.56
N ILE A 74 -5.34 14.51 10.54
CA ILE A 74 -6.46 15.38 10.11
C ILE A 74 -6.54 16.63 10.99
N LYS A 75 -6.41 16.49 12.31
CA LYS A 75 -6.50 17.61 13.25
C LYS A 75 -5.28 18.55 13.21
N ARG A 76 -4.08 18.04 12.87
CA ARG A 76 -2.82 18.75 13.09
C ARG A 76 -2.15 19.29 11.82
N ASN A 77 -2.22 18.57 10.71
CA ASN A 77 -1.47 18.91 9.49
C ASN A 77 -2.34 19.70 8.49
N GLY A 78 -3.60 19.96 8.83
CA GLY A 78 -4.55 20.66 7.96
C GLY A 78 -5.21 19.74 6.92
N ILE A 79 -6.34 20.20 6.38
CA ILE A 79 -7.13 19.45 5.40
C ILE A 79 -6.38 19.22 4.07
N SER A 80 -5.32 20.00 3.82
CA SER A 80 -4.53 19.97 2.59
C SER A 80 -3.91 18.60 2.30
N PHE A 81 -3.22 17.97 3.27
CA PHE A 81 -2.59 16.66 3.05
C PHE A 81 -3.61 15.53 2.85
N LEU A 82 -4.74 15.63 3.56
CA LEU A 82 -5.87 14.72 3.37
C LEU A 82 -6.41 14.85 1.94
N LEU A 83 -6.67 16.07 1.48
CA LEU A 83 -7.17 16.35 0.13
C LEU A 83 -6.17 15.91 -0.94
N ILE A 84 -4.87 16.18 -0.79
CA ILE A 84 -3.86 15.74 -1.76
C ILE A 84 -3.86 14.22 -1.90
N ALA A 85 -3.86 13.48 -0.79
CA ALA A 85 -3.89 12.03 -0.82
C ALA A 85 -5.18 11.49 -1.46
N ILE A 86 -6.35 12.02 -1.08
CA ILE A 86 -7.65 11.60 -1.63
C ILE A 86 -7.74 11.90 -3.13
N ILE A 87 -7.42 13.13 -3.55
CA ILE A 87 -7.47 13.53 -4.96
C ILE A 87 -6.48 12.68 -5.77
N THR A 88 -5.28 12.44 -5.25
CA THR A 88 -4.30 11.55 -5.89
C THR A 88 -4.88 10.14 -6.07
N CYS A 89 -5.55 9.58 -5.05
CA CYS A 89 -6.18 8.26 -5.14
C CYS A 89 -7.31 8.22 -6.18
N VAL A 90 -8.16 9.25 -6.23
CA VAL A 90 -9.27 9.36 -7.20
C VAL A 90 -8.73 9.45 -8.63
N VAL A 91 -7.71 10.29 -8.84
CA VAL A 91 -7.02 10.40 -10.12
C VAL A 91 -6.40 9.07 -10.52
N ALA A 92 -5.71 8.40 -9.60
CA ALA A 92 -5.14 7.09 -9.86
C ALA A 92 -6.21 6.08 -10.26
N GLY A 93 -7.34 6.04 -9.53
CA GLY A 93 -8.49 5.21 -9.85
C GLY A 93 -9.06 5.50 -11.24
N THR A 94 -9.12 6.77 -11.63
CA THR A 94 -9.55 7.17 -12.98
C THR A 94 -8.56 6.72 -14.05
N ILE A 95 -7.25 6.89 -13.84
CA ILE A 95 -6.23 6.42 -14.78
C ILE A 95 -6.29 4.90 -14.94
N ILE A 96 -6.49 4.17 -13.83
CA ILE A 96 -6.68 2.72 -13.83
C ILE A 96 -7.91 2.36 -14.67
N SER A 97 -9.09 2.88 -14.33
CA SER A 97 -10.32 2.66 -15.07
C SER A 97 -10.21 2.98 -16.57
N LEU A 98 -9.63 4.13 -16.93
CA LEU A 98 -9.43 4.52 -18.32
C LEU A 98 -8.48 3.58 -19.06
N SER A 99 -7.43 3.08 -18.39
CA SER A 99 -6.49 2.17 -19.04
C SER A 99 -7.13 0.85 -19.45
N SER A 100 -8.12 0.35 -18.70
CA SER A 100 -8.84 -0.87 -19.05
C SER A 100 -9.61 -0.71 -20.37
N VAL A 101 -10.27 0.43 -20.54
CA VAL A 101 -11.05 0.74 -21.75
C VAL A 101 -10.13 1.10 -22.93
N LEU A 102 -9.13 1.96 -22.71
CA LEU A 102 -8.28 2.49 -23.77
C LEU A 102 -7.31 1.45 -24.36
N PHE A 103 -6.85 0.49 -23.55
CA PHE A 103 -5.90 -0.53 -24.00
C PHE A 103 -6.52 -1.93 -24.15
N GLU A 104 -7.85 -2.01 -23.99
CA GLU A 104 -8.66 -3.23 -24.10
C GLU A 104 -8.06 -4.36 -23.24
N ILE A 105 -7.84 -4.07 -21.96
CA ILE A 105 -7.35 -5.06 -20.98
C ILE A 105 -8.40 -5.31 -19.89
N PRO A 106 -8.49 -6.53 -19.35
CA PRO A 106 -9.40 -6.85 -18.25
C PRO A 106 -9.23 -5.90 -17.07
N LEU A 107 -10.35 -5.53 -16.44
CA LEU A 107 -10.35 -4.62 -15.29
C LEU A 107 -9.47 -5.15 -14.14
N ASP A 108 -9.51 -6.44 -13.86
CA ASP A 108 -8.69 -7.13 -12.85
C ASP A 108 -7.19 -6.93 -13.11
N LEU A 109 -6.76 -7.02 -14.37
CA LEU A 109 -5.37 -6.82 -14.77
C LEU A 109 -4.98 -5.34 -14.63
N SER A 110 -5.86 -4.43 -15.06
CA SER A 110 -5.66 -2.98 -14.94
C SER A 110 -5.55 -2.54 -13.47
N LEU A 111 -6.45 -3.03 -12.59
CA LEU A 111 -6.37 -2.83 -11.14
C LEU A 111 -5.05 -3.37 -10.59
N GLY A 112 -4.62 -4.56 -11.04
CA GLY A 112 -3.32 -5.13 -10.72
C GLY A 112 -2.16 -4.20 -11.09
N LEU A 113 -2.10 -3.73 -12.33
CA LEU A 113 -1.10 -2.76 -12.80
C LEU A 113 -1.12 -1.49 -11.93
N GLY A 114 -2.30 -1.00 -11.60
CA GLY A 114 -2.49 0.15 -10.71
C GLY A 114 -1.88 -0.08 -9.32
N THR A 115 -2.13 -1.25 -8.72
CA THR A 115 -1.59 -1.58 -7.40
C THR A 115 -0.07 -1.63 -7.39
N GLY A 116 0.55 -2.12 -8.48
CA GLY A 116 2.01 -2.13 -8.65
C GLY A 116 2.57 -0.73 -8.91
N ALA A 117 1.96 0.04 -9.80
CA ALA A 117 2.37 1.40 -10.15
C ALA A 117 2.28 2.36 -8.95
N LEU A 118 1.29 2.17 -8.09
CA LEU A 118 1.11 2.86 -6.82
C LEU A 118 1.90 2.23 -5.67
N THR A 119 2.65 1.16 -5.89
CA THR A 119 3.41 0.43 -4.86
C THR A 119 2.58 0.01 -3.63
N SER A 120 1.26 -0.14 -3.80
CA SER A 120 0.31 -0.38 -2.71
C SER A 120 -0.09 -1.84 -2.65
N THR A 121 0.63 -2.63 -1.84
CA THR A 121 0.26 -4.03 -1.59
C THR A 121 -1.07 -4.17 -0.86
N ALA A 122 -1.44 -3.17 -0.05
CA ALA A 122 -2.74 -3.14 0.62
C ALA A 122 -3.89 -3.05 -0.40
N MET A 123 -3.72 -2.23 -1.44
CA MET A 123 -4.65 -2.19 -2.57
C MET A 123 -4.73 -3.53 -3.28
N LEU A 124 -3.59 -4.19 -3.54
CA LEU A 124 -3.57 -5.52 -4.18
C LEU A 124 -4.41 -6.52 -3.37
N GLY A 125 -4.24 -6.52 -2.05
CA GLY A 125 -5.03 -7.34 -1.13
C GLY A 125 -6.54 -7.14 -1.29
N SER A 126 -6.97 -5.89 -1.41
CA SER A 126 -8.37 -5.54 -1.69
C SER A 126 -8.81 -6.07 -3.06
N VAL A 127 -8.05 -5.81 -4.13
CA VAL A 127 -8.38 -6.30 -5.48
C VAL A 127 -8.52 -7.83 -5.49
N THR A 128 -7.58 -8.56 -4.90
CA THR A 128 -7.61 -10.04 -4.83
C THR A 128 -8.75 -10.59 -3.98
N SER A 129 -9.39 -9.78 -3.14
CA SER A 129 -10.58 -10.19 -2.39
C SER A 129 -11.89 -10.01 -3.17
N LEU A 130 -11.84 -9.25 -4.27
CA LEU A 130 -13.00 -8.95 -5.12
C LEU A 130 -13.09 -9.87 -6.35
N THR A 131 -12.00 -10.57 -6.69
CA THR A 131 -11.93 -11.48 -7.84
C THR A 131 -11.20 -12.76 -7.48
N THR A 132 -11.55 -13.86 -8.14
CA THR A 132 -10.83 -15.14 -8.07
C THR A 132 -9.70 -15.23 -9.11
N SER A 133 -9.55 -14.21 -9.96
CA SER A 133 -8.55 -14.14 -11.01
C SER A 133 -7.12 -13.97 -10.47
N ALA A 134 -6.16 -14.59 -11.14
CA ALA A 134 -4.73 -14.39 -10.88
C ALA A 134 -4.19 -13.08 -11.48
N LEU A 135 -4.94 -12.46 -12.40
CA LEU A 135 -4.54 -11.27 -13.16
C LEU A 135 -4.09 -10.08 -12.30
N PRO A 136 -4.72 -9.75 -11.16
CA PRO A 136 -4.27 -8.64 -10.32
C PRO A 136 -2.83 -8.82 -9.83
N SER A 137 -2.47 -10.05 -9.46
CA SER A 137 -1.14 -10.38 -8.94
C SER A 137 -0.08 -10.34 -10.04
N VAL A 138 -0.44 -10.75 -11.26
CA VAL A 138 0.40 -10.60 -12.46
C VAL A 138 0.63 -9.11 -12.75
N GLY A 139 -0.44 -8.31 -12.81
CA GLY A 139 -0.37 -6.87 -13.06
C GLY A 139 0.49 -6.14 -12.02
N TYR A 140 0.33 -6.49 -10.73
CA TYR A 140 1.18 -5.95 -9.66
C TYR A 140 2.66 -6.24 -9.93
N GLY A 141 3.00 -7.50 -10.24
CA GLY A 141 4.37 -7.90 -10.53
C GLY A 141 5.00 -7.14 -11.71
N ILE A 142 4.22 -6.87 -12.76
CA ILE A 142 4.67 -6.13 -13.94
C ILE A 142 4.88 -4.65 -13.63
N ALA A 143 3.93 -4.01 -12.96
CA ALA A 143 3.95 -2.56 -12.74
C ALA A 143 4.80 -2.12 -11.54
N TYR A 144 5.05 -3.00 -10.56
CA TYR A 144 5.77 -2.65 -9.33
C TYR A 144 7.17 -2.07 -9.56
N PRO A 145 8.03 -2.65 -10.43
CA PRO A 145 9.33 -2.05 -10.74
C PRO A 145 9.22 -0.62 -11.28
N PHE A 146 8.20 -0.34 -12.11
CA PHE A 146 7.95 1.00 -12.63
C PHE A 146 7.48 1.95 -11.53
N GLY A 147 6.59 1.50 -10.65
CA GLY A 147 6.17 2.27 -9.47
C GLY A 147 7.32 2.67 -8.58
N VAL A 148 8.22 1.73 -8.26
CA VAL A 148 9.39 2.01 -7.41
C VAL A 148 10.39 2.91 -8.14
N ILE A 149 10.85 2.51 -9.32
CA ILE A 149 11.91 3.23 -10.05
C ILE A 149 11.41 4.60 -10.54
N GLY A 150 10.20 4.66 -11.07
CA GLY A 150 9.62 5.87 -11.63
C GLY A 150 9.47 6.98 -10.60
N VAL A 151 8.97 6.67 -9.40
CA VAL A 151 8.81 7.66 -8.33
C VAL A 151 10.18 8.08 -7.76
N VAL A 152 11.13 7.14 -7.61
CA VAL A 152 12.52 7.44 -7.20
C VAL A 152 13.18 8.41 -8.19
N LEU A 153 13.08 8.13 -9.49
CA LEU A 153 13.62 9.00 -10.53
C LEU A 153 12.93 10.37 -10.50
N PHE A 154 11.61 10.40 -10.30
CA PHE A 154 10.86 11.65 -10.22
C PHE A 154 11.37 12.56 -9.09
N VAL A 155 11.53 12.03 -7.87
CA VAL A 155 12.01 12.83 -6.73
C VAL A 155 13.47 13.27 -6.86
N GLN A 156 14.30 12.51 -7.59
CA GLN A 156 15.70 12.88 -7.87
C GLN A 156 15.84 13.90 -9.00
N LEU A 157 14.96 13.84 -10.00
CA LEU A 157 15.05 14.65 -11.21
C LEU A 157 14.37 16.01 -11.06
N VAL A 158 13.23 16.10 -10.37
CA VAL A 158 12.49 17.36 -10.23
C VAL A 158 13.34 18.49 -9.61
N PRO A 159 14.05 18.29 -8.48
CA PRO A 159 14.93 19.34 -7.91
C PRO A 159 16.06 19.75 -8.85
N LYS A 160 16.62 18.81 -9.62
CA LYS A 160 17.67 19.08 -10.62
C LYS A 160 17.14 19.90 -11.78
N PHE A 161 15.95 19.57 -12.30
CA PHE A 161 15.33 20.31 -13.39
C PHE A 161 14.92 21.72 -12.98
N LEU A 162 14.45 21.90 -11.75
CA LEU A 162 14.11 23.20 -11.19
C LEU A 162 15.34 24.01 -10.74
N LYS A 163 16.55 23.42 -10.83
CA LYS A 163 17.84 24.03 -10.40
C LYS A 163 17.75 24.63 -8.99
N VAL A 164 17.16 23.87 -8.07
CA VAL A 164 16.85 24.35 -6.72
C VAL A 164 18.10 24.33 -5.85
N ASP A 165 18.27 25.39 -5.06
CA ASP A 165 19.21 25.43 -3.95
C ASP A 165 18.60 24.67 -2.76
N ILE A 166 19.29 23.60 -2.33
CA ILE A 166 18.81 22.67 -1.31
C ILE A 166 18.62 23.37 0.03
N ASP A 167 19.57 24.24 0.42
CA ASP A 167 19.57 24.87 1.73
C ASP A 167 18.42 25.88 1.83
N ILE A 168 18.24 26.71 0.79
CA ILE A 168 17.12 27.66 0.71
C ILE A 168 15.77 26.94 0.75
N GLU A 169 15.65 25.78 0.12
CA GLU A 169 14.40 25.03 0.09
C GLU A 169 14.12 24.32 1.42
N ASN A 170 15.16 23.84 2.10
CA ASN A 170 15.06 23.26 3.43
C ASN A 170 14.64 24.30 4.48
N ASP A 171 15.04 25.55 4.33
CA ASP A 171 14.61 26.64 5.23
C ASP A 171 13.09 26.89 5.17
N LYS A 172 12.43 26.52 4.06
CA LYS A 172 10.98 26.61 3.91
C LYS A 172 10.23 25.46 4.58
N LEU A 173 10.93 24.39 4.98
CA LEU A 173 10.32 23.23 5.61
C LEU A 173 9.90 23.57 7.04
N SER A 174 8.60 23.52 7.29
CA SER A 174 8.04 23.61 8.62
C SER A 174 8.21 22.27 9.36
N VAL A 175 8.67 22.35 10.61
CA VAL A 175 8.69 21.20 11.51
C VAL A 175 7.24 20.85 11.88
N HIS A 176 6.63 19.99 11.09
CA HIS A 176 5.50 19.22 11.59
C HIS A 176 6.13 18.15 12.45
N GLU A 177 6.26 18.37 13.77
CA GLU A 177 6.82 17.37 14.69
C GLU A 177 6.39 15.96 14.23
N PRO A 178 7.30 15.02 13.92
CA PRO A 178 6.88 13.66 13.62
C PRO A 178 5.95 13.26 14.75
N ALA A 179 4.74 12.78 14.44
CA ALA A 179 3.69 12.51 15.41
C ALA A 179 4.36 11.89 16.64
N THR A 180 4.56 12.71 17.68
CA THR A 180 5.36 12.30 18.83
C THR A 180 4.64 11.07 19.30
N VAL A 181 5.39 9.96 19.44
CA VAL A 181 4.91 8.73 20.09
C VAL A 181 4.13 9.24 21.28
N GLY A 182 2.80 9.15 21.18
CA GLY A 182 1.93 9.93 22.05
C GLY A 182 2.42 9.67 23.45
N LYS A 183 2.69 10.74 24.22
CA LYS A 183 3.01 10.64 25.64
C LYS A 183 2.18 9.49 26.17
N ALA A 184 2.84 8.40 26.57
CA ALA A 184 2.19 7.18 27.02
C ALA A 184 1.00 7.63 27.85
N PHE A 185 -0.21 7.25 27.44
CA PHE A 185 -1.43 7.61 28.15
C PHE A 185 -1.27 7.08 29.58
N HIS A 186 -0.65 7.88 30.45
CA HIS A 186 -0.59 7.61 31.86
C HIS A 186 -1.96 8.00 32.39
N LYS A 187 -2.90 7.05 32.37
CA LYS A 187 -4.00 7.02 33.33
C LYS A 187 -4.77 5.69 33.35
N LYS A 188 -4.67 5.07 34.54
CA LYS A 188 -5.43 3.93 35.09
C LYS A 188 -5.09 2.55 34.55
N ASP A 189 -5.26 1.56 35.44
CA ASP A 189 -4.99 0.12 35.28
C ASP A 189 -5.73 -0.46 34.06
N LEU A 190 -5.22 -0.18 32.85
CA LEU A 190 -5.69 -0.85 31.66
C LEU A 190 -5.19 -2.29 31.69
N ILE A 191 -6.06 -3.20 31.30
CA ILE A 191 -5.77 -4.61 31.16
C ILE A 191 -5.09 -4.81 29.81
N ASP A 192 -3.79 -5.10 29.88
CA ASP A 192 -3.01 -5.60 28.76
C ASP A 192 -3.07 -7.15 28.75
N PHE A 193 -4.04 -7.71 28.01
CA PHE A 193 -4.15 -9.17 27.86
C PHE A 193 -2.89 -9.78 27.22
N GLU A 194 -2.32 -9.09 26.25
CA GLU A 194 -1.14 -9.52 25.49
C GLU A 194 -0.37 -8.26 25.03
N PRO A 195 0.79 -7.96 25.63
CA PRO A 195 1.51 -6.69 25.44
C PRO A 195 2.26 -6.57 24.10
N HIS A 196 2.27 -7.62 23.28
CA HIS A 196 2.89 -7.63 21.96
C HIS A 196 1.93 -7.29 20.81
N GLY A 197 0.63 -7.15 21.09
CA GLY A 197 -0.39 -6.70 20.15
C GLY A 197 -1.13 -7.81 19.39
N LEU A 198 -0.78 -9.09 19.60
CA LEU A 198 -1.46 -10.23 19.00
C LEU A 198 -2.93 -10.31 19.41
N PHE A 199 -3.26 -9.98 20.67
CA PHE A 199 -4.66 -9.91 21.11
C PHE A 199 -5.43 -8.86 20.31
N GLY A 200 -4.90 -7.64 20.20
CA GLY A 200 -5.54 -6.58 19.42
C GLY A 200 -5.68 -6.92 17.95
N ILE A 201 -4.67 -7.56 17.35
CA ILE A 201 -4.72 -8.04 15.97
C ILE A 201 -5.79 -9.12 15.82
N ALA A 202 -5.86 -10.09 16.73
CA ALA A 202 -6.86 -11.16 16.68
C ALA A 202 -8.29 -10.61 16.77
N ILE A 203 -8.53 -9.65 17.67
CA ILE A 203 -9.83 -8.97 17.78
C ILE A 203 -10.13 -8.14 16.52
N ALA A 204 -9.14 -7.42 15.99
CA ALA A 204 -9.30 -6.66 14.74
C ALA A 204 -9.66 -7.59 13.57
N ILE A 205 -9.00 -8.74 13.43
CA ILE A 205 -9.29 -9.71 12.37
C ILE A 205 -10.66 -10.34 12.60
N MET A 206 -11.01 -10.74 13.82
CA MET A 206 -12.31 -11.35 14.13
C MET A 206 -13.48 -10.39 13.82
N ILE A 207 -13.43 -9.16 14.34
CA ILE A 207 -14.44 -8.14 14.05
C ILE A 207 -14.41 -7.80 12.57
N GLY A 208 -13.22 -7.70 12.01
CA GLY A 208 -12.99 -7.32 10.63
C GLY A 208 -13.55 -8.33 9.63
N THR A 209 -13.39 -9.63 9.83
CA THR A 209 -13.97 -10.65 8.95
C THR A 209 -15.49 -10.69 9.06
N ILE A 210 -16.05 -10.42 10.24
CA ILE A 210 -17.50 -10.23 10.41
C ILE A 210 -17.97 -9.03 9.59
N ILE A 211 -17.35 -7.85 9.75
CA ILE A 211 -17.64 -6.64 8.96
C ILE A 211 -17.45 -6.90 7.46
N GLY A 212 -16.38 -7.62 7.11
CA GLY A 212 -15.99 -7.97 5.75
C GLY A 212 -16.95 -8.92 5.05
N SER A 213 -17.67 -9.74 5.82
CA SER A 213 -18.62 -10.72 5.31
C SER A 213 -19.97 -10.11 4.92
N PHE A 214 -20.27 -8.88 5.33
CA PHE A 214 -21.50 -8.20 4.93
C PHE A 214 -21.48 -7.93 3.42
N LYS A 215 -22.42 -8.56 2.74
CA LYS A 215 -22.62 -8.48 1.30
C LYS A 215 -23.72 -7.47 0.99
N ILE A 216 -23.37 -6.41 0.30
CA ILE A 216 -24.30 -5.38 -0.16
C ILE A 216 -24.55 -5.62 -1.64
N PRO A 217 -25.75 -6.09 -2.04
CA PRO A 217 -26.11 -6.16 -3.44
C PRO A 217 -26.26 -4.75 -4.01
N VAL A 218 -25.61 -4.50 -5.14
CA VAL A 218 -25.71 -3.24 -5.89
C VAL A 218 -26.18 -3.58 -7.31
N GLY A 219 -27.45 -3.31 -7.59
CA GLY A 219 -28.11 -3.74 -8.83
C GLY A 219 -28.31 -5.26 -8.90
N ASP A 220 -28.52 -5.78 -10.11
CA ASP A 220 -28.92 -7.18 -10.33
C ASP A 220 -27.73 -8.16 -10.41
N LYS A 221 -26.49 -7.66 -10.56
CA LYS A 221 -25.31 -8.50 -10.91
C LYS A 221 -24.11 -8.38 -9.97
N ILE A 222 -24.07 -7.37 -9.10
CA ILE A 222 -22.88 -7.09 -8.28
C ILE A 222 -23.21 -7.26 -6.81
N VAL A 223 -22.39 -8.05 -6.12
CA VAL A 223 -22.41 -8.15 -4.67
C VAL A 223 -21.09 -7.62 -4.15
N ILE A 224 -21.13 -6.45 -3.51
CA ILE A 224 -19.95 -5.82 -2.96
C ILE A 224 -19.80 -6.26 -1.51
N SER A 225 -18.59 -6.62 -1.13
CA SER A 225 -18.19 -6.74 0.26
C SER A 225 -16.83 -6.10 0.46
N LEU A 226 -16.51 -5.80 1.72
CA LEU A 226 -15.19 -5.30 2.08
C LEU A 226 -14.12 -6.41 2.03
N GLY A 227 -14.56 -7.67 2.03
CA GLY A 227 -13.68 -8.84 2.13
C GLY A 227 -12.98 -8.92 3.49
N ASN A 228 -12.30 -10.05 3.71
CA ASN A 228 -11.56 -10.28 4.96
C ASN A 228 -10.48 -9.21 5.18
N GLY A 229 -9.81 -8.77 4.11
CA GLY A 229 -8.78 -7.74 4.17
C GLY A 229 -9.32 -6.35 4.51
N GLY A 230 -10.31 -5.87 3.75
CA GLY A 230 -10.90 -4.54 3.94
C GLY A 230 -11.62 -4.42 5.29
N GLY A 231 -12.32 -5.46 5.73
CA GLY A 231 -12.92 -5.48 7.06
C GLY A 231 -11.88 -5.46 8.19
N SER A 232 -10.79 -6.23 8.07
CA SER A 232 -9.70 -6.26 9.06
C SER A 232 -9.00 -4.92 9.25
N ILE A 233 -8.76 -4.16 8.17
CA ILE A 233 -8.18 -2.82 8.29
C ILE A 233 -9.17 -1.84 8.93
N ILE A 234 -10.47 -1.89 8.61
CA ILE A 234 -11.48 -1.02 9.24
C ILE A 234 -11.55 -1.28 10.74
N ALA A 235 -11.67 -2.55 11.14
CA ALA A 235 -11.70 -2.92 12.54
C ALA A 235 -10.41 -2.50 13.27
N GLY A 236 -9.24 -2.70 12.63
CA GLY A 236 -7.96 -2.21 13.15
C GLY A 236 -7.93 -0.70 13.33
N ILE A 237 -8.42 0.09 12.36
CA ILE A 237 -8.50 1.55 12.45
C ILE A 237 -9.40 1.96 13.62
N MET A 238 -10.56 1.33 13.78
CA MET A 238 -11.48 1.63 14.88
C MET A 238 -10.82 1.36 16.23
N LEU A 239 -10.25 0.16 16.43
CA LEU A 239 -9.58 -0.22 17.68
C LEU A 239 -8.38 0.69 17.97
N GLY A 240 -7.54 0.96 16.97
CA GLY A 240 -6.38 1.84 17.11
C GLY A 240 -6.76 3.31 17.33
N HIS A 241 -7.91 3.75 16.82
CA HIS A 241 -8.42 5.11 17.05
C HIS A 241 -8.91 5.30 18.49
N PHE A 242 -9.72 4.37 18.99
CA PHE A 242 -10.22 4.44 20.36
C PHE A 242 -9.11 4.25 21.37
N GLY A 243 -8.08 3.45 21.03
CA GLY A 243 -6.92 3.17 21.88
C GLY A 243 -7.25 2.24 23.05
N ASN A 244 -8.43 2.34 23.64
CA ASN A 244 -8.94 1.43 24.66
C ASN A 244 -10.47 1.26 24.56
N ILE A 245 -10.98 0.09 24.96
CA ILE A 245 -12.42 -0.17 25.09
C ILE A 245 -12.68 -0.58 26.53
N GLY A 246 -13.32 0.32 27.30
CA GLY A 246 -13.44 0.15 28.74
C GLY A 246 -12.05 0.00 29.38
N PRO A 247 -11.78 -1.06 30.16
CA PRO A 247 -10.47 -1.29 30.77
C PRO A 247 -9.45 -1.93 29.80
N ILE A 248 -9.81 -2.31 28.58
CA ILE A 248 -8.94 -3.09 27.69
C ILE A 248 -8.08 -2.16 26.83
N ASN A 249 -6.76 -2.35 26.82
CA ASN A 249 -5.83 -1.57 26.00
C ASN A 249 -5.65 -2.15 24.58
N PHE A 250 -5.64 -1.27 23.58
CA PHE A 250 -5.37 -1.54 22.16
C PHE A 250 -4.23 -0.67 21.60
N VAL A 251 -3.51 0.09 22.44
CA VAL A 251 -2.30 0.81 22.05
C VAL A 251 -1.09 -0.08 22.24
N TYR A 252 -0.42 -0.42 21.14
CA TYR A 252 0.75 -1.30 21.13
C TYR A 252 1.98 -0.61 20.53
N ASP A 253 3.15 -1.18 20.80
CA ASP A 253 4.39 -0.76 20.16
C ASP A 253 4.36 -1.02 18.65
N ARG A 254 4.73 0.00 17.85
CA ARG A 254 4.69 -0.09 16.39
C ARG A 254 5.62 -1.14 15.83
N SER A 255 6.80 -1.34 16.42
CA SER A 255 7.78 -2.30 15.92
C SER A 255 7.26 -3.73 16.04
N LYS A 256 6.51 -4.01 17.12
CA LYS A 256 5.85 -5.31 17.31
C LYS A 256 4.73 -5.55 16.29
N LEU A 257 3.90 -4.53 16.04
CA LEU A 257 2.86 -4.60 15.00
C LEU A 257 3.46 -4.74 13.59
N GLN A 258 4.57 -4.06 13.31
CA GLN A 258 5.31 -4.18 12.05
C GLN A 258 5.85 -5.59 11.81
N LEU A 259 6.33 -6.27 12.85
CA LEU A 259 6.79 -7.66 12.72
C LEU A 259 5.66 -8.58 12.21
N VAL A 260 4.47 -8.50 12.81
CA VAL A 260 3.32 -9.32 12.38
C VAL A 260 2.84 -8.91 10.99
N ARG A 261 2.81 -7.61 10.71
CA ARG A 261 2.47 -7.05 9.39
C ARG A 261 3.39 -7.61 8.31
N ASP A 262 4.71 -7.57 8.53
CA ASP A 262 5.72 -7.95 7.53
C ASP A 262 5.71 -9.46 7.30
N PHE A 263 5.42 -10.25 8.34
CA PHE A 263 5.18 -11.69 8.21
C PHE A 263 3.90 -11.99 7.41
N GLY A 264 2.79 -11.32 7.72
CA GLY A 264 1.54 -11.43 6.97
C GLY A 264 1.72 -11.06 5.49
N LEU A 265 2.43 -9.95 5.24
CA LEU A 265 2.79 -9.49 3.90
C LEU A 265 3.54 -10.56 3.11
N ALA A 266 4.55 -11.20 3.73
CA ALA A 266 5.32 -12.26 3.10
C ALA A 266 4.45 -13.46 2.70
N LEU A 267 3.56 -13.92 3.58
CA LEU A 267 2.63 -15.02 3.28
C LEU A 267 1.63 -14.67 2.17
N PHE A 268 1.09 -13.45 2.22
CA PHE A 268 0.15 -12.94 1.21
C PHE A 268 0.81 -12.88 -0.17
N LEU A 269 1.94 -12.18 -0.28
CA LEU A 269 2.70 -12.03 -1.52
C LEU A 269 3.19 -13.37 -2.06
N MET A 270 3.52 -14.31 -1.17
CA MET A 270 3.92 -15.65 -1.57
C MET A 270 2.79 -16.40 -2.27
N ARG A 271 1.59 -16.47 -1.64
CA ARG A 271 0.44 -17.15 -2.26
C ARG A 271 -0.01 -16.47 -3.55
N SER A 272 -0.03 -15.13 -3.54
CA SER A 272 -0.39 -14.29 -4.69
C SER A 272 0.58 -14.51 -5.86
N GLY A 273 1.89 -14.47 -5.60
CA GLY A 273 2.90 -14.70 -6.63
C GLY A 273 2.90 -16.12 -7.18
N LEU A 274 2.72 -17.15 -6.34
CA LEU A 274 2.64 -18.53 -6.80
C LEU A 274 1.43 -18.74 -7.73
N ASN A 275 0.29 -18.11 -7.41
CA ASN A 275 -0.88 -18.14 -8.28
C ASN A 275 -0.64 -17.44 -9.62
N ALA A 276 -0.01 -16.26 -9.56
CA ALA A 276 0.28 -15.45 -10.72
C ALA A 276 1.27 -16.15 -11.66
N GLY A 277 2.26 -16.84 -11.09
CA GLY A 277 3.32 -17.53 -11.84
C GLY A 277 2.80 -18.55 -12.85
N ALA A 278 1.71 -19.24 -12.52
CA ALA A 278 1.09 -20.22 -13.41
C ALA A 278 0.57 -19.61 -14.73
N GLY A 279 0.11 -18.36 -14.70
CA GLY A 279 -0.46 -17.65 -15.87
C GLY A 279 0.37 -16.46 -16.37
N PHE A 280 1.51 -16.16 -15.76
CA PHE A 280 2.28 -14.95 -16.04
C PHE A 280 2.74 -14.87 -17.51
N VAL A 281 3.30 -15.96 -18.03
CA VAL A 281 3.86 -16.01 -19.39
C VAL A 281 2.76 -15.82 -20.43
N GLU A 282 1.58 -16.40 -20.20
CA GLU A 282 0.41 -16.25 -21.06
C GLU A 282 -0.07 -14.80 -21.09
N VAL A 283 -0.23 -14.16 -19.94
CA VAL A 283 -0.65 -12.74 -19.87
C VAL A 283 0.36 -11.82 -20.57
N VAL A 284 1.66 -12.05 -20.39
CA VAL A 284 2.68 -11.27 -21.10
C VAL A 284 2.67 -11.58 -22.60
N GLY A 285 2.36 -12.83 -23.00
CA GLY A 285 2.19 -13.21 -24.40
C GLY A 285 1.00 -12.53 -25.07
N ASP A 286 -0.15 -12.52 -24.41
CA ASP A 286 -1.43 -12.01 -24.94
C ASP A 286 -1.44 -10.48 -25.05
N TYR A 287 -0.97 -9.80 -24.00
CA TYR A 287 -1.04 -8.35 -23.93
C TYR A 287 0.28 -7.69 -24.32
N GLY A 288 1.41 -8.39 -24.22
CA GLY A 288 2.69 -7.93 -24.71
C GLY A 288 3.24 -6.69 -24.00
N ILE A 289 3.97 -5.88 -24.76
CA ILE A 289 4.70 -4.71 -24.24
C ILE A 289 3.77 -3.61 -23.71
N LYS A 290 2.48 -3.60 -24.10
CA LYS A 290 1.54 -2.56 -23.68
C LYS A 290 1.35 -2.51 -22.16
N LEU A 291 1.47 -3.64 -21.46
CA LEU A 291 1.39 -3.70 -20.00
C LEU A 291 2.48 -2.84 -19.32
N PHE A 292 3.68 -2.82 -19.87
CA PHE A 292 4.81 -2.02 -19.36
C PHE A 292 4.55 -0.53 -19.59
N PHE A 293 4.05 -0.15 -20.77
CA PHE A 293 3.66 1.23 -21.07
C PHE A 293 2.55 1.73 -20.15
N ILE A 294 1.54 0.89 -19.88
CA ILE A 294 0.45 1.22 -18.94
C ILE A 294 1.00 1.41 -17.53
N GLY A 295 1.89 0.53 -17.06
CA GLY A 295 2.55 0.68 -15.76
C GLY A 295 3.31 2.02 -15.64
N VAL A 296 4.12 2.35 -16.66
CA VAL A 296 4.83 3.65 -16.75
C VAL A 296 3.85 4.82 -16.74
N LEU A 297 2.80 4.77 -17.56
CA LEU A 297 1.76 5.81 -17.63
C LEU A 297 1.07 6.01 -16.27
N MET A 298 0.68 4.93 -15.61
CA MET A 298 0.05 4.99 -14.29
C MET A 298 0.97 5.59 -13.24
N THR A 299 2.25 5.18 -13.22
CA THR A 299 3.23 5.71 -12.28
C THR A 299 3.48 7.20 -12.52
N PHE A 300 3.92 7.60 -13.71
CA PHE A 300 4.27 8.98 -13.98
C PHE A 300 3.04 9.90 -14.01
N GLY A 301 1.91 9.43 -14.53
CA GLY A 301 0.65 10.18 -14.54
C GLY A 301 0.20 10.51 -13.13
N THR A 302 0.12 9.50 -12.25
CA THR A 302 -0.32 9.72 -10.86
C THR A 302 0.68 10.54 -10.07
N THR A 303 1.98 10.23 -10.18
CA THR A 303 3.05 10.95 -9.47
C THR A 303 3.08 12.43 -9.87
N SER A 304 2.98 12.72 -11.17
CA SER A 304 2.98 14.09 -11.66
C SER A 304 1.77 14.85 -11.14
N ILE A 305 0.57 14.26 -11.18
CA ILE A 305 -0.64 14.94 -10.69
C ILE A 305 -0.55 15.17 -9.17
N SER A 306 -0.08 14.20 -8.41
CA SER A 306 0.15 14.35 -6.96
C SER A 306 1.12 15.50 -6.66
N PHE A 307 2.23 15.58 -7.41
CA PHE A 307 3.20 16.67 -7.29
C PHE A 307 2.61 18.02 -7.68
N LEU A 308 1.89 18.11 -8.80
CA LEU A 308 1.26 19.35 -9.26
C LEU A 308 0.22 19.86 -8.26
N LEU A 309 -0.58 18.96 -7.68
CA LEU A 309 -1.52 19.28 -6.61
C LEU A 309 -0.78 19.87 -5.40
N ALA A 310 0.23 19.17 -4.91
CA ALA A 310 0.99 19.60 -3.74
C ALA A 310 1.74 20.93 -3.96
N TYR A 311 2.42 21.07 -5.10
CA TYR A 311 3.31 22.19 -5.38
C TYR A 311 2.59 23.43 -5.90
N TYR A 312 1.66 23.31 -6.84
CA TYR A 312 1.00 24.47 -7.45
C TYR A 312 -0.32 24.85 -6.80
N ILE A 313 -1.15 23.86 -6.43
CA ILE A 313 -2.49 24.13 -5.86
C ILE A 313 -2.38 24.42 -4.37
N PHE A 314 -1.73 23.51 -3.62
CA PHE A 314 -1.54 23.66 -2.18
C PHE A 314 -0.29 24.45 -1.79
N LYS A 315 0.54 24.85 -2.77
CA LYS A 315 1.69 25.75 -2.60
C LYS A 315 2.68 25.30 -1.54
N LEU A 316 2.88 23.99 -1.42
CA LEU A 316 3.85 23.43 -0.50
C LEU A 316 5.28 23.71 -1.00
N PRO A 317 6.25 23.91 -0.08
CA PRO A 317 7.67 23.86 -0.44
C PRO A 317 8.00 22.60 -1.23
N LEU A 318 8.96 22.66 -2.14
CA LEU A 318 9.30 21.59 -3.06
C LEU A 318 9.53 20.25 -2.35
N PHE A 319 10.39 20.21 -1.32
CA PHE A 319 10.66 18.96 -0.62
C PHE A 319 9.47 18.48 0.23
N ALA A 320 8.60 19.39 0.68
CA ALA A 320 7.32 19.03 1.30
C ALA A 320 6.34 18.45 0.28
N ALA A 321 6.30 19.01 -0.93
CA ALA A 321 5.48 18.53 -2.04
C ALA A 321 5.94 17.15 -2.50
N LEU A 322 7.24 16.95 -2.71
CA LEU A 322 7.82 15.65 -3.05
C LEU A 322 7.61 14.63 -1.92
N GLY A 323 7.77 15.01 -0.64
CA GLY A 323 7.49 14.12 0.49
C GLY A 323 6.01 13.72 0.58
N THR A 324 5.10 14.64 0.26
CA THR A 324 3.66 14.37 0.15
C THR A 324 3.34 13.45 -1.03
N THR A 325 4.01 13.64 -2.16
CA THR A 325 3.86 12.78 -3.35
C THR A 325 4.34 11.36 -3.07
N THR A 326 5.50 11.16 -2.45
CA THR A 326 5.97 9.80 -2.11
C THR A 326 5.05 9.09 -1.14
N GLY A 327 4.45 9.82 -0.18
CA GLY A 327 3.46 9.27 0.74
C GLY A 327 2.14 8.92 0.06
N SER A 328 1.66 9.77 -0.84
CA SER A 328 0.45 9.52 -1.64
C SER A 328 0.62 8.34 -2.60
N MET A 329 1.83 8.19 -3.14
CA MET A 329 2.25 7.03 -3.94
C MET A 329 2.62 5.81 -3.09
N THR A 330 2.49 5.86 -1.76
CA THR A 330 2.87 4.79 -0.81
C THR A 330 4.28 4.21 -1.00
N SER A 331 5.20 5.02 -1.56
CA SER A 331 6.52 4.56 -2.02
C SER A 331 7.62 4.91 -1.01
N ALA A 332 7.84 4.02 -0.04
CA ALA A 332 8.91 4.15 0.95
C ALA A 332 10.33 4.25 0.34
N PRO A 333 10.69 3.50 -0.74
CA PRO A 333 12.00 3.65 -1.38
C PRO A 333 12.22 5.07 -1.94
N SER A 334 11.16 5.68 -2.47
CA SER A 334 11.23 7.05 -2.99
C SER A 334 11.41 8.09 -1.89
N LEU A 335 10.85 7.87 -0.69
CA LEU A 335 11.18 8.69 0.47
C LEU A 335 12.67 8.57 0.82
N GLY A 336 13.22 7.36 0.80
CA GLY A 336 14.66 7.14 1.04
C GLY A 336 15.52 7.94 0.06
N ALA A 337 15.23 7.85 -1.23
CA ALA A 337 15.92 8.62 -2.26
C ALA A 337 15.74 10.14 -2.08
N LEU A 338 14.54 10.59 -1.69
CA LEU A 338 14.27 12.00 -1.44
C LEU A 338 15.05 12.53 -0.23
N LEU A 339 15.20 11.74 0.85
CA LEU A 339 16.01 12.11 2.01
C LEU A 339 17.50 12.27 1.65
N GLU A 340 18.02 11.42 0.76
CA GLU A 340 19.39 11.57 0.24
C GLU A 340 19.56 12.86 -0.59
N VAL A 341 18.52 13.25 -1.33
CA VAL A 341 18.52 14.47 -2.16
C VAL A 341 18.35 15.73 -1.30
N SER A 342 17.40 15.75 -0.36
CA SER A 342 17.13 16.92 0.48
C SER A 342 18.17 17.09 1.59
N LYS A 343 18.80 15.99 2.03
CA LYS A 343 19.67 15.93 3.22
C LYS A 343 18.98 16.45 4.50
N ASP A 344 17.66 16.32 4.56
CA ASP A 344 16.84 16.83 5.66
C ASP A 344 15.74 15.85 6.07
N GLU A 345 15.79 15.39 7.32
CA GLU A 345 14.84 14.40 7.87
C GLU A 345 13.42 14.93 8.02
N ARG A 346 13.21 16.25 8.06
CA ARG A 346 11.87 16.86 8.14
C ARG A 346 10.99 16.44 6.95
N VAL A 347 11.58 16.07 5.82
CA VAL A 347 10.83 15.58 4.66
C VAL A 347 9.98 14.34 4.99
N SER A 348 10.45 13.48 5.90
CA SER A 348 9.74 12.27 6.34
C SER A 348 8.39 12.58 6.99
N THR A 349 8.19 13.77 7.55
CA THR A 349 6.95 14.14 8.23
C THR A 349 5.81 14.32 7.23
N TYR A 350 6.11 14.80 6.02
CA TYR A 350 5.12 14.97 4.95
C TYR A 350 4.68 13.63 4.33
N TYR A 351 5.62 12.69 4.21
CA TYR A 351 5.29 11.30 3.86
C TYR A 351 4.38 10.67 4.92
N ALA A 352 4.75 10.79 6.20
CA ALA A 352 3.99 10.25 7.32
C ALA A 352 2.59 10.88 7.46
N ALA A 353 2.41 12.12 6.99
CA ALA A 353 1.11 12.79 6.99
C ALA A 353 0.13 12.20 5.96
N THR A 354 0.64 11.70 4.83
CA THR A 354 -0.15 11.39 3.64
C THR A 354 -0.28 9.89 3.39
N GLN A 355 0.74 9.10 3.72
CA GLN A 355 0.77 7.66 3.48
C GLN A 355 -0.36 6.87 4.16
N PRO A 356 -0.72 7.13 5.43
CA PRO A 356 -1.84 6.41 6.06
C PRO A 356 -3.16 6.70 5.35
N VAL A 357 -3.40 7.95 4.97
CA VAL A 357 -4.59 8.36 4.22
C VAL A 357 -4.64 7.63 2.88
N ALA A 358 -3.57 7.73 2.09
CA ALA A 358 -3.50 7.11 0.78
C ALA A 358 -3.71 5.59 0.87
N THR A 359 -3.06 4.93 1.83
CA THR A 359 -3.23 3.48 2.03
C THR A 359 -4.69 3.10 2.31
N ILE A 360 -5.36 3.85 3.20
CA ILE A 360 -6.78 3.62 3.52
C ILE A 360 -7.63 3.79 2.26
N PHE A 361 -7.52 4.92 1.56
CA PHE A 361 -8.33 5.20 0.38
C PHE A 361 -8.07 4.22 -0.77
N LEU A 362 -6.82 3.83 -1.00
CA LEU A 362 -6.47 2.84 -2.02
C LEU A 362 -7.00 1.45 -1.70
N VAL A 363 -7.18 1.08 -0.42
CA VAL A 363 -7.85 -0.19 -0.07
C VAL A 363 -9.32 -0.19 -0.47
N PHE A 364 -9.98 0.98 -0.50
CA PHE A 364 -11.39 1.11 -0.90
C PHE A 364 -11.61 1.41 -2.39
N MET A 365 -10.58 1.95 -3.06
CA MET A 365 -10.68 2.37 -4.45
C MET A 365 -11.11 1.24 -5.41
N PRO A 366 -10.58 0.00 -5.31
CA PRO A 366 -11.04 -1.11 -6.14
C PRO A 366 -12.54 -1.37 -6.06
N GLN A 367 -13.13 -1.34 -4.86
CA GLN A 367 -14.56 -1.58 -4.63
C GLN A 367 -15.39 -0.50 -5.34
N LEU A 368 -14.96 0.77 -5.25
CA LEU A 368 -15.62 1.87 -5.95
C LEU A 368 -15.51 1.71 -7.47
N ILE A 369 -14.36 1.30 -7.99
CA ILE A 369 -14.15 1.05 -9.41
C ILE A 369 -15.04 -0.09 -9.90
N TYR A 370 -15.08 -1.24 -9.20
CA TYR A 370 -15.97 -2.35 -9.54
C TYR A 370 -17.44 -1.97 -9.47
N MET A 371 -17.83 -1.11 -8.53
CA MET A 371 -19.20 -0.60 -8.45
C MET A 371 -19.56 0.22 -9.69
N ILE A 372 -18.66 1.09 -10.16
CA ILE A 372 -18.93 1.96 -11.31
C ILE A 372 -18.86 1.17 -12.63
N PHE A 373 -17.84 0.33 -12.79
CA PHE A 373 -17.55 -0.38 -14.04
C PHE A 373 -18.26 -1.73 -14.18
N GLY A 374 -18.65 -2.38 -13.08
CA GLY A 374 -19.45 -3.60 -13.14
C GLY A 374 -20.94 -3.34 -13.41
N LEU A 375 -21.38 -2.08 -13.26
CA LEU A 375 -22.75 -1.63 -13.60
C LEU A 375 -22.88 -1.19 -15.07
N LEU A 376 -21.75 -0.94 -15.75
CA LEU A 376 -21.64 -0.68 -17.19
C LEU A 376 -21.47 -2.02 -17.92
#